data_AF-A0A3L6Q6K4-F1
#
_entry.id   AF-A0A3L6Q6K4-F1
#
_cell.length_a   1.000
_cell.length_b   1.000
_cell.length_c   1.000
_cell.angle_alpha   90.00
_cell.angle_beta   90.00
_cell.angle_gamma   90.00
#
_symmetry.space_group_name_H-M   'P 1'
#
loop_
_entity.id
_entity.type
_entity.pdbx_description
1 polymer ?
#
loop_
_entity_poly.entity_id
_entity_poly.type
_entity_poly.pdbx_seq_one_letter_code
_entity_poly.pdbx_strand_id
1 'polypeptide(L)'
;MEMGYHRQGREVGEACRGEACILRVDQQLTAGSTVRWVRVYAARARSEEVFCEDFAHAMVKSAIAPLAGSDGQVRCRSPTRSL
;
A
#
# COMPACT_ATOMS: atom_id res chain seq x y z
N MET A 1 -16.97 -3.88 20.19
CA MET A 1 -16.30 -4.31 18.95
C MET A 1 -15.63 -3.10 18.35
N GLU A 2 -14.30 -3.04 18.44
CA GLU A 2 -13.50 -1.97 17.85
C GLU A 2 -13.24 -2.32 16.38
N MET A 3 -13.82 -1.56 15.47
CA MET A 3 -13.62 -1.73 14.03
C MET A 3 -12.27 -1.11 13.67
N GLY A 4 -11.20 -1.89 13.81
CA GLY A 4 -9.83 -1.46 13.52
C GLY A 4 -9.62 -1.20 12.03
N TYR A 5 -9.95 0.00 11.55
CA TYR A 5 -9.66 0.47 10.19
C TYR A 5 -8.17 0.83 9.97
N HIS A 6 -7.26 0.38 10.85
CA HIS A 6 -5.85 0.77 10.85
C HIS A 6 -4.89 -0.40 10.64
N ARG A 7 -5.31 -1.46 9.96
CA ARG A 7 -4.38 -2.53 9.60
C ARG A 7 -3.50 -2.08 8.42
N GLN A 8 -2.27 -1.65 8.70
CA GLN A 8 -1.27 -1.32 7.68
C GLN A 8 -0.14 -2.35 7.69
N GLY A 9 0.36 -2.69 6.50
CA GLY A 9 1.57 -3.50 6.32
C GLY A 9 1.47 -4.92 6.85
N ARG A 10 2.16 -5.19 7.97
CA ARG A 10 2.31 -6.52 8.56
C ARG A 10 0.99 -7.26 8.69
N GLU A 11 -0.04 -6.58 9.18
CA GLU A 11 -1.32 -7.22 9.48
C GLU A 11 -2.08 -7.65 8.22
N VAL A 12 -1.82 -7.00 7.08
CA VAL A 12 -2.33 -7.41 5.76
C VAL A 12 -1.57 -8.63 5.26
N GLY A 13 -0.23 -8.65 5.43
CA GLY A 13 0.59 -9.83 5.12
C GLY A 13 0.24 -11.06 5.96
N GLU A 14 -0.08 -10.85 7.24
CA GLU A 14 -0.54 -11.89 8.16
C GLU A 14 -1.95 -12.40 7.79
N ALA A 15 -2.88 -11.49 7.47
CA ALA A 15 -4.22 -11.86 7.01
C ALA A 15 -4.18 -12.69 5.72
N CYS A 16 -3.35 -12.32 4.74
CA CYS A 16 -3.28 -13.04 3.47
C CYS A 16 -2.67 -14.44 3.65
N ARG A 17 -1.68 -14.60 4.55
CA ARG A 17 -1.13 -15.92 4.91
C ARG A 17 -2.17 -16.86 5.53
N GLY A 18 -3.17 -16.32 6.23
CA GLY A 18 -4.25 -17.08 6.84
C GLY A 18 -5.53 -17.17 6.01
N GLU A 19 -5.49 -16.81 4.72
CA GLU A 19 -6.67 -16.73 3.83
C GLU A 19 -7.78 -15.79 4.32
N ALA A 20 -7.44 -14.85 5.20
CA ALA A 20 -8.37 -13.91 5.82
C ALA A 20 -8.40 -12.54 5.12
N CYS A 21 -7.77 -12.42 3.95
CA CYS A 21 -7.79 -11.19 3.15
C CYS A 21 -9.16 -11.00 2.48
N ILE A 22 -9.70 -9.77 2.56
CA ILE A 22 -11.08 -9.47 2.15
C ILE A 22 -11.24 -9.55 0.62
N LEU A 23 -10.24 -9.05 -0.12
CA LEU A 23 -10.32 -9.01 -1.58
C LEU A 23 -9.57 -10.19 -2.20
N ARG A 24 -10.10 -10.70 -3.31
CA ARG A 24 -9.40 -11.73 -4.12
C ARG A 24 -8.01 -11.25 -4.56
N VAL A 25 -7.87 -9.97 -4.89
CA VAL A 25 -6.59 -9.39 -5.34
C VAL A 25 -5.52 -9.42 -4.25
N ASP A 26 -5.93 -9.30 -2.98
CA ASP A 26 -5.02 -9.41 -1.84
C ASP A 26 -4.55 -10.86 -1.69
N GLN A 27 -5.48 -11.83 -1.81
CA GLN A 27 -5.13 -13.26 -1.72
C GLN A 27 -4.19 -13.70 -2.85
N GLN A 28 -4.29 -13.10 -4.03
CA GLN A 28 -3.39 -13.40 -5.15
C GLN A 28 -1.92 -13.04 -4.87
N LEU A 29 -1.63 -12.16 -3.90
CA LEU A 29 -0.25 -11.86 -3.48
C LEU A 29 0.45 -13.08 -2.88
N THR A 30 -0.31 -14.09 -2.43
CA THR A 30 0.20 -15.36 -1.88
C THR A 30 0.55 -16.41 -2.94
N ALA A 31 0.54 -16.04 -4.22
CA ALA A 31 0.95 -16.90 -5.33
C ALA A 31 2.05 -16.23 -6.19
N GLY A 32 2.92 -17.03 -6.79
CA GLY A 32 3.96 -16.53 -7.70
C GLY A 32 5.08 -15.75 -7.01
N SER A 33 5.65 -14.76 -7.71
CA SER A 33 6.84 -14.02 -7.26
C SER A 33 6.59 -13.09 -6.07
N THR A 34 5.34 -12.70 -5.82
CA THR A 34 4.97 -11.80 -4.71
C THR A 34 4.96 -12.49 -3.35
N VAL A 35 4.92 -13.84 -3.31
CA VAL A 35 4.96 -14.65 -2.09
C VAL A 35 6.12 -14.27 -1.18
N ARG A 36 7.29 -13.98 -1.77
CA ARG A 36 8.49 -13.61 -1.01
C ARG A 36 8.22 -12.39 -0.13
N TRP A 37 7.58 -11.36 -0.68
CA TRP A 37 7.32 -10.11 0.03
C TRP A 37 6.25 -10.28 1.11
N VAL A 38 5.19 -11.05 0.84
CA VAL A 38 4.20 -11.41 1.87
C VAL A 38 4.87 -12.08 3.07
N ARG A 39 5.84 -12.98 2.83
CA ARG A 39 6.58 -13.65 3.92
C ARG A 39 7.49 -12.70 4.68
N VAL A 40 8.17 -11.78 3.98
CA VAL A 40 9.04 -10.77 4.59
C VAL A 40 8.24 -9.84 5.50
N TYR A 41 7.13 -9.28 5.02
CA TYR A 41 6.32 -8.35 5.80
C TYR A 41 5.50 -9.03 6.91
N ALA A 42 5.28 -10.34 6.82
CA ALA A 42 4.69 -11.11 7.91
C ALA A 42 5.71 -11.67 8.91
N ALA A 43 7.02 -11.48 8.70
CA ALA A 43 8.05 -11.96 9.63
C ALA A 43 8.07 -11.10 10.91
N ARG A 44 7.97 -11.68 12.11
CA ARG A 44 7.77 -10.85 13.33
C ARG A 44 8.94 -9.91 13.66
N ALA A 45 10.17 -10.28 13.32
CA ALA A 45 11.33 -9.44 13.57
C ALA A 45 11.52 -8.41 12.44
N ARG A 46 11.47 -7.12 12.78
CA ARG A 46 11.74 -5.97 11.90
C ARG A 46 10.85 -5.82 10.65
N SER A 47 9.79 -6.61 10.46
CA SER A 47 8.92 -6.50 9.27
C SER A 47 8.24 -5.15 9.11
N GLU A 48 7.87 -4.51 10.22
CA GLU A 48 7.19 -3.22 10.19
C GLU A 48 8.11 -2.12 9.66
N GLU A 49 9.36 -2.09 10.11
CA GLU A 49 10.40 -1.18 9.62
C GLU A 49 10.66 -1.38 8.12
N VAL A 50 10.89 -2.63 7.71
CA VAL A 50 11.13 -2.97 6.29
C VAL A 50 9.92 -2.64 5.41
N PHE A 51 8.70 -2.90 5.88
CA PHE A 51 7.48 -2.54 5.16
C PHE A 51 7.37 -1.02 5.00
N CYS A 52 7.58 -0.26 6.06
CA CYS A 52 7.48 1.20 6.03
C CYS A 52 8.50 1.83 5.08
N GLU A 53 9.75 1.34 5.08
CA GLU A 53 10.79 1.80 4.17
C GLU A 53 10.43 1.50 2.71
N ASP A 54 10.08 0.26 2.39
CA ASP A 54 9.70 -0.15 1.03
C ASP A 54 8.45 0.59 0.55
N PHE A 55 7.46 0.78 1.43
CA PHE A 55 6.24 1.50 1.14
C PHE A 55 6.52 2.98 0.86
N ALA A 56 7.34 3.64 1.68
CA ALA A 56 7.73 5.02 1.45
C ALA A 56 8.45 5.19 0.11
N HIS A 57 9.37 4.28 -0.21
CA HIS A 57 10.07 4.29 -1.51
C HIS A 57 9.09 4.08 -2.67
N ALA A 58 8.16 3.14 -2.55
CA ALA A 58 7.15 2.86 -3.58
C ALA A 58 6.21 4.06 -3.80
N MET A 59 5.83 4.77 -2.73
CA MET A 59 4.98 5.96 -2.81
C MET A 59 5.65 7.13 -3.52
N VAL A 60 6.97 7.29 -3.37
CA VAL A 60 7.72 8.29 -4.15
C VAL A 60 7.80 7.87 -5.62
N LYS A 61 8.08 6.58 -5.88
CA LYS A 61 8.20 6.03 -7.23
C LYS A 61 6.87 5.99 -7.99
N SER A 62 5.73 5.99 -7.30
CA SER A 62 4.39 5.93 -7.91
C SER A 62 3.95 7.26 -8.53
N ALA A 63 4.81 8.29 -8.55
CA ALA A 63 4.62 9.48 -9.34
C ALA A 63 4.59 9.13 -10.85
N ILE A 64 3.39 8.98 -11.40
CA ILE A 64 3.18 8.63 -12.81
C ILE A 64 2.87 9.89 -13.61
N ALA A 65 3.66 10.12 -14.67
CA ALA A 65 3.48 11.18 -15.66
C ALA A 65 3.22 12.59 -15.05
N PRO A 66 4.12 13.09 -14.17
CA PRO A 66 3.95 14.41 -13.59
C PRO A 66 4.04 15.50 -14.67
N LEU A 67 3.17 16.51 -14.58
CA LEU A 67 3.37 17.78 -15.28
C LEU A 67 4.50 18.54 -14.57
N ALA A 68 5.51 18.96 -15.31
CA ALA A 68 6.74 19.53 -14.76
C ALA A 68 7.16 20.79 -15.52
N GLY A 69 8.08 21.57 -14.93
CA GLY A 69 8.51 22.84 -15.50
C GLY A 69 7.35 23.82 -15.59
N SER A 70 7.07 24.31 -16.81
CA SER A 70 5.96 25.21 -17.10
C SER A 70 4.68 24.50 -17.57
N ASP A 71 4.66 23.17 -17.63
CA ASP A 71 3.49 22.41 -18.07
C ASP A 71 2.38 22.41 -17.02
N GLY A 72 1.13 22.58 -17.44
CA GLY A 72 -0.03 22.59 -16.55
C GLY A 72 -0.30 23.96 -15.92
N GLN A 73 -0.93 23.95 -14.73
CA GLN A 73 -1.34 25.15 -13.99
C GLN A 73 -1.36 24.87 -12.48
N VAL A 74 -0.98 25.87 -11.66
CA VAL A 74 -1.17 25.81 -10.20
C VAL A 74 -2.61 26.22 -9.88
N ARG A 75 -3.42 25.28 -9.41
CA ARG A 75 -4.81 25.56 -9.03
C ARG A 75 -4.83 26.37 -7.74
N CYS A 76 -5.47 27.54 -7.75
CA CYS A 76 -5.67 28.34 -6.54
C CYS A 76 -6.74 27.76 -5.59
N ARG A 77 -7.54 26.79 -6.06
CA ARG A 77 -8.54 26.07 -5.29
C ARG A 77 -8.63 24.63 -5.76
N SER A 78 -8.81 23.71 -4.82
CA SER A 78 -9.19 22.34 -5.16
C SER A 78 -10.58 22.34 -5.82
N PRO A 79 -10.87 21.40 -6.73
CA PRO A 79 -12.20 21.30 -7.33
C PRO A 79 -13.24 21.18 -6.22
N THR A 80 -14.21 22.09 -6.18
CA THR A 80 -15.38 21.93 -5.33
C THR A 80 -16.16 20.74 -5.87
N ARG A 81 -16.48 19.77 -5.01
CA ARG A 81 -17.35 18.65 -5.39
C ARG A 81 -18.75 19.22 -5.64
N SER A 82 -19.14 19.37 -6.89
CA SER A 82 -20.55 19.54 -7.26
C SER A 82 -21.24 18.22 -6.93
N LEU A 83 -22.07 18.22 -5.89
CA LEU A 83 -22.98 17.11 -5.56
C LEU A 83 -24.23 17.19 -6.43
#